data_AF-Q8U1L6-F1
#
_entry.id   AF-Q8U1L6-F1
#
_cell.length_a   1.000
_cell.length_b   1.000
_cell.length_c   1.000
_cell.angle_alpha   90.00
_cell.angle_beta   90.00
_cell.angle_gamma   90.00
#
_symmetry.space_group_name_H-M   'P 1'
#
loop_
_entity.id
_entity.type
_entity.pdbx_description
1 polymer ?
#
loop_
_entity_poly.entity_id
_entity_poly.type
_entity_poly.pdbx_seq_one_letter_code
_entity_poly.pdbx_strand_id
1 'polypeptide(L)'
;MTIQEVREGLPIEKMADFSLEELLGMAIKAEIGAREFYKSLAEKIKIEALKEKINWLAEEEKKHEALLRKLYSQMFPGKEVVFPKEHIGPELQPVARELEKVQDIIDLIRWAMKAEEIAAEFYLKLEEMVKEEEKKRLMRYLADMERGHYYTLRAEYELLLNWEMYSQMMHIGP
;
A
#
# COMPACT_ATOMS: atom_id res chain seq x y z
N MET A 1 15.21 -12.01 -3.52
CA MET A 1 15.87 -10.93 -2.76
C MET A 1 14.84 -10.39 -1.80
N THR A 2 15.07 -10.53 -0.49
CA THR A 2 14.19 -9.96 0.53
C THR A 2 14.59 -8.50 0.70
N ILE A 3 13.65 -7.58 0.47
CA ILE A 3 13.87 -6.14 0.66
C ILE A 3 13.49 -5.81 2.11
N GLN A 4 14.32 -5.05 2.82
CA GLN A 4 14.15 -4.79 4.25
C GLN A 4 12.82 -4.08 4.57
N GLU A 5 12.37 -3.24 3.64
CA GLU A 5 11.15 -2.44 3.73
C GLU A 5 9.87 -3.25 3.46
N VAL A 6 9.98 -4.55 3.19
CA VAL A 6 8.84 -5.41 2.86
C VAL A 6 8.88 -6.68 3.66
N ARG A 7 7.83 -6.90 4.44
CA ARG A 7 7.59 -8.19 5.09
C ARG A 7 6.54 -8.96 4.30
N GLU A 8 6.88 -10.18 3.90
CA GLU A 8 5.92 -11.07 3.24
C GLU A 8 4.80 -11.47 4.21
N GLY A 9 3.57 -11.47 3.71
CA GLY A 9 2.39 -11.86 4.47
C GLY A 9 1.72 -13.10 3.95
N LEU A 10 0.57 -13.40 4.55
CA LEU A 10 -0.30 -14.49 4.12
C LEU A 10 -0.92 -14.17 2.76
N PRO A 11 -1.16 -15.19 1.92
CA PRO A 11 -1.82 -14.97 0.63
C PRO A 11 -3.31 -14.66 0.81
N ILE A 12 -3.93 -14.06 -0.19
CA ILE A 12 -5.29 -13.50 -0.13
C ILE A 12 -6.38 -14.55 0.18
N GLU A 13 -6.12 -15.83 -0.07
CA GLU A 13 -7.03 -16.94 0.26
C GLU A 13 -7.14 -17.17 1.77
N LYS A 14 -6.11 -16.77 2.53
CA LYS A 14 -6.08 -16.92 3.99
C LYS A 14 -7.01 -15.97 4.73
N MET A 15 -7.62 -15.00 4.05
CA MET A 15 -8.66 -14.15 4.66
C MET A 15 -9.79 -14.97 5.30
N ALA A 16 -10.14 -16.12 4.71
CA ALA A 16 -11.20 -16.99 5.23
C ALA A 16 -10.91 -17.57 6.63
N ASP A 17 -9.64 -17.55 7.06
CA ASP A 17 -9.21 -18.05 8.36
C ASP A 17 -9.39 -17.01 9.48
N PHE A 18 -9.78 -15.76 9.16
CA PHE A 18 -9.88 -14.65 10.11
C PHE A 18 -11.30 -14.11 10.23
N SER A 19 -11.62 -13.56 11.41
CA SER A 19 -12.87 -12.83 11.62
C SER A 19 -12.86 -11.47 10.93
N LEU A 20 -14.05 -10.93 10.66
CA LEU A 20 -14.20 -9.58 10.09
C LEU A 20 -13.57 -8.49 10.98
N GLU A 21 -13.60 -8.67 12.31
CA GLU A 21 -12.96 -7.76 13.27
C GLU A 21 -11.44 -7.74 13.09
N GLU A 22 -10.82 -8.92 12.99
CA GLU A 22 -9.38 -9.08 12.75
C GLU A 22 -8.97 -8.53 11.39
N LEU A 23 -9.74 -8.82 10.33
CA LEU A 23 -9.47 -8.33 8.99
C LEU A 23 -9.53 -6.80 8.89
N LEU A 24 -10.49 -6.15 9.57
CA LEU A 24 -10.52 -4.69 9.64
C LEU A 24 -9.34 -4.15 10.45
N GLY A 25 -8.90 -4.84 11.50
CA GLY A 25 -7.67 -4.54 12.22
C GLY A 25 -6.42 -4.61 11.31
N MET A 26 -6.32 -5.66 10.49
CA MET A 26 -5.25 -5.81 9.48
C MET A 26 -5.29 -4.69 8.45
N ALA A 27 -6.48 -4.32 7.95
CA ALA A 27 -6.65 -3.22 7.00
C ALA A 27 -6.12 -1.90 7.58
N ILE A 28 -6.57 -1.53 8.78
CA ILE A 28 -6.10 -0.31 9.46
C ILE A 28 -4.58 -0.33 9.66
N LYS A 29 -4.00 -1.49 10.02
CA LYS A 29 -2.55 -1.64 10.17
C LYS A 29 -1.83 -1.45 8.83
N ALA A 30 -2.36 -2.01 7.75
CA ALA A 30 -1.80 -1.88 6.41
C ALA A 30 -1.80 -0.41 5.95
N GLU A 31 -2.90 0.33 6.15
CA GLU A 31 -2.98 1.76 5.85
C GLU A 31 -1.93 2.60 6.60
N ILE A 32 -1.72 2.30 7.89
CA ILE A 32 -0.69 2.95 8.69
C ILE A 32 0.70 2.66 8.13
N GLY A 33 0.98 1.39 7.83
CA GLY A 33 2.26 0.96 7.27
C GLY A 33 2.53 1.59 5.90
N ALA A 34 1.55 1.59 5.01
CA ALA A 34 1.62 2.22 3.68
C ALA A 34 1.87 3.73 3.79
N ARG A 35 1.13 4.42 4.66
CA ARG A 35 1.38 5.85 4.94
C ARG A 35 2.81 6.11 5.40
N GLU A 36 3.31 5.37 6.37
CA GLU A 36 4.65 5.56 6.92
C GLU A 36 5.75 5.22 5.90
N PHE A 37 5.51 4.17 5.11
CA PHE A 37 6.34 3.82 3.95
C PHE A 37 6.39 4.97 2.95
N TYR A 38 5.26 5.50 2.51
CA TYR A 38 5.23 6.58 1.52
C TYR A 38 5.87 7.87 2.05
N LYS A 39 5.63 8.23 3.32
CA LYS A 39 6.29 9.40 3.93
C LYS A 39 7.81 9.26 3.93
N SER A 40 8.31 8.14 4.44
CA SER A 40 9.75 7.89 4.48
C SER A 40 10.36 7.77 3.08
N LEU A 41 9.67 7.13 2.13
CA LEU A 41 10.11 7.06 0.73
C LEU A 41 10.22 8.46 0.10
N ALA A 42 9.21 9.32 0.29
CA ALA A 42 9.22 10.69 -0.23
C ALA A 42 10.37 11.54 0.33
N GLU A 43 10.78 11.29 1.59
CA GLU A 43 11.94 11.95 2.20
C GLU A 43 13.27 11.55 1.54
N LYS A 44 13.37 10.32 1.01
CA LYS A 44 14.58 9.80 0.36
C LYS A 44 14.67 10.10 -1.13
N ILE A 45 13.55 10.44 -1.77
CA ILE A 45 13.49 10.72 -3.21
C ILE A 45 13.95 12.16 -3.50
N LYS A 46 14.86 12.30 -4.47
CA LYS A 46 15.34 13.61 -4.97
C LYS A 46 14.55 14.17 -6.15
N ILE A 47 13.75 13.33 -6.81
CA ILE A 47 12.96 13.71 -7.99
C ILE A 47 11.67 14.36 -7.49
N GLU A 48 11.60 15.69 -7.53
CA GLU A 48 10.47 16.45 -6.93
C GLU A 48 9.10 16.01 -7.44
N ALA A 49 8.94 15.80 -8.75
CA ALA A 49 7.66 15.35 -9.32
C ALA A 49 7.20 13.98 -8.81
N LEU A 50 8.15 13.06 -8.56
CA LEU A 50 7.85 11.75 -7.96
C LEU A 50 7.54 11.91 -6.48
N LYS A 51 8.32 12.72 -5.76
CA LYS A 51 8.12 13.02 -4.35
C LYS A 51 6.75 13.62 -4.06
N GLU A 52 6.24 14.50 -4.90
CA GLU A 52 4.89 15.06 -4.78
C GLU A 52 3.82 13.96 -4.86
N LYS A 53 3.94 13.04 -5.83
CA LYS A 53 3.00 11.92 -6.00
C LYS A 53 3.04 10.95 -4.82
N ILE A 54 4.24 10.62 -4.33
CA ILE A 54 4.38 9.73 -3.16
C ILE A 54 3.83 10.38 -1.89
N ASN A 55 4.03 11.70 -1.70
CA ASN A 55 3.40 12.41 -0.57
C ASN A 55 1.87 12.45 -0.69
N TRP A 56 1.34 12.56 -1.90
CA TRP A 56 -0.10 12.48 -2.12
C TRP A 56 -0.66 11.12 -1.71
N LEU A 57 -0.02 10.00 -2.12
CA LEU A 57 -0.39 8.65 -1.68
C LEU A 57 -0.42 8.54 -0.16
N ALA A 58 0.62 9.03 0.53
CA ALA A 58 0.65 9.03 2.00
C ALA A 58 -0.54 9.73 2.66
N GLU A 59 -1.05 10.81 2.05
CA GLU A 59 -2.23 11.51 2.58
C GLU A 59 -3.55 10.84 2.18
N GLU A 60 -3.61 10.07 1.09
CA GLU A 60 -4.76 9.19 0.78
C GLU A 60 -4.85 8.03 1.78
N GLU A 61 -3.75 7.32 2.09
CA GLU A 61 -3.78 6.21 3.06
C GLU A 61 -4.19 6.68 4.46
N LYS A 62 -3.84 7.91 4.83
CA LYS A 62 -4.30 8.54 6.06
C LYS A 62 -5.82 8.72 6.09
N LYS A 63 -6.45 9.04 4.95
CA LYS A 63 -7.91 9.15 4.84
C LYS A 63 -8.55 7.76 4.89
N HIS A 64 -7.95 6.77 4.23
CA HIS A 64 -8.40 5.38 4.29
C HIS A 64 -8.38 4.86 5.73
N GLU A 65 -7.27 5.06 6.46
CA GLU A 65 -7.16 4.74 7.88
C GLU A 65 -8.33 5.35 8.69
N ALA A 66 -8.62 6.63 8.47
CA ALA A 66 -9.70 7.32 9.17
C ALA A 66 -11.09 6.74 8.85
N LEU A 67 -11.35 6.39 7.59
CA LEU A 67 -12.58 5.74 7.16
C LEU A 67 -12.74 4.36 7.82
N LEU A 68 -11.68 3.55 7.84
CA LEU A 68 -11.69 2.22 8.43
C LEU A 68 -11.85 2.26 9.95
N ARG A 69 -11.19 3.18 10.65
CA ARG A 69 -11.39 3.39 12.09
C ARG A 69 -12.82 3.77 12.42
N LYS A 70 -13.42 4.66 11.61
CA LYS A 70 -14.84 5.02 11.74
C LYS A 70 -15.72 3.79 11.54
N LEU A 71 -15.51 3.02 10.47
CA LEU A 71 -16.24 1.78 10.21
C LEU A 71 -16.11 0.79 11.37
N TYR A 72 -14.90 0.55 11.86
CA TYR A 72 -14.63 -0.33 12.99
C TYR A 72 -15.45 0.07 14.22
N SER A 73 -15.42 1.36 14.60
CA SER A 73 -16.17 1.86 15.75
C SER A 73 -17.70 1.69 15.61
N GLN A 74 -18.24 1.74 14.38
CA GLN A 74 -19.65 1.52 14.11
C GLN A 74 -20.02 0.03 14.16
N MET A 75 -19.11 -0.85 13.72
CA MET A 75 -19.35 -2.30 13.70
C MET A 75 -19.12 -2.96 15.06
N PHE A 76 -18.18 -2.44 15.84
CA PHE A 76 -17.75 -3.00 17.11
C PHE A 76 -17.77 -1.90 18.21
N PRO A 77 -18.96 -1.35 18.53
CA PRO A 77 -19.08 -0.25 19.47
C PRO A 77 -18.52 -0.62 20.85
N GLY A 78 -17.68 0.26 21.40
CA GLY A 78 -17.05 0.08 22.71
C GLY A 78 -15.84 -0.86 22.73
N LYS A 79 -15.43 -1.39 21.57
CA LYS A 79 -14.18 -2.16 21.45
C LYS A 79 -13.05 -1.30 20.89
N GLU A 80 -11.84 -1.54 21.40
CA GLU A 80 -10.61 -1.04 20.78
C GLU A 80 -10.24 -1.86 19.54
N VAL A 81 -9.46 -1.26 18.63
CA VAL A 81 -8.97 -1.96 17.44
C VAL A 81 -7.97 -3.02 17.87
N VAL A 82 -8.24 -4.27 17.52
CA VAL A 82 -7.28 -5.36 17.66
C VAL A 82 -6.39 -5.36 16.42
N PHE A 83 -5.07 -5.37 16.63
CA PHE A 83 -4.09 -5.47 15.54
C PHE A 83 -3.47 -6.87 15.54
N PRO A 84 -3.89 -7.77 14.63
CA PRO A 84 -3.29 -9.09 14.49
C PRO A 84 -1.79 -9.02 14.18
N LYS A 85 -1.05 -10.08 14.56
CA LYS A 85 0.37 -10.20 14.21
C LYS A 85 0.54 -10.53 12.73
N GLU A 86 -0.39 -11.30 12.22
CA GLU A 86 -0.56 -11.70 10.83
C GLU A 86 -1.04 -10.51 9.99
N HIS A 87 -0.70 -10.55 8.71
CA HIS A 87 -1.18 -9.61 7.70
C HIS A 87 -1.37 -10.37 6.39
N ILE A 88 -2.32 -9.89 5.58
CA ILE A 88 -2.56 -10.40 4.24
C ILE A 88 -1.78 -9.53 3.25
N GLY A 89 -1.08 -10.14 2.31
CA GLY A 89 -0.22 -9.42 1.37
C GLY A 89 1.04 -8.85 2.00
N PRO A 90 1.87 -8.15 1.21
CA PRO A 90 3.10 -7.55 1.70
C PRO A 90 2.78 -6.43 2.70
N GLU A 91 3.42 -6.46 3.87
CA GLU A 91 3.42 -5.36 4.83
C GLU A 91 4.59 -4.43 4.50
N LEU A 92 4.26 -3.20 4.10
CA LEU A 92 5.24 -2.15 3.82
C LEU A 92 5.78 -1.58 5.14
N GLN A 93 7.08 -1.32 5.19
CA GLN A 93 7.80 -0.81 6.36
C GLN A 93 8.55 0.47 6.01
N PRO A 94 8.74 1.41 6.94
CA PRO A 94 9.44 2.67 6.66
C PRO A 94 10.81 2.47 6.02
N VAL A 95 11.11 3.32 5.03
CA VAL A 95 12.40 3.34 4.32
C VAL A 95 13.45 4.04 5.19
N ALA A 96 14.22 3.24 5.93
CA ALA A 96 15.24 3.76 6.84
C ALA A 96 16.57 4.08 6.14
N ARG A 97 16.91 3.34 5.08
CA ARG A 97 18.16 3.47 4.33
C ARG A 97 18.13 4.63 3.36
N GLU A 98 19.31 5.09 2.94
CA GLU A 98 19.45 6.00 1.81
C GLU A 98 19.24 5.26 0.48
N LEU A 99 18.68 5.98 -0.51
CA LEU A 99 18.44 5.46 -1.86
C LEU A 99 19.53 6.00 -2.78
N GLU A 100 20.60 5.22 -2.93
CA GLU A 100 21.78 5.63 -3.69
C GLU A 100 21.61 5.45 -5.20
N LYS A 101 20.82 4.46 -5.62
CA LYS A 101 20.61 4.11 -7.02
C LYS A 101 19.13 4.23 -7.37
N VAL A 102 18.84 4.58 -8.62
CA VAL A 102 17.45 4.59 -9.11
C VAL A 102 16.82 3.20 -9.09
N GLN A 103 17.62 2.15 -9.24
CA GLN A 103 17.18 0.77 -9.04
C GLN A 103 16.56 0.53 -7.65
N ASP A 104 17.05 1.18 -6.59
CA ASP A 104 16.45 1.07 -5.25
C ASP A 104 15.01 1.59 -5.24
N ILE A 105 14.79 2.74 -5.89
CA ILE A 105 13.46 3.37 -6.00
C ILE A 105 12.53 2.49 -6.85
N ILE A 106 13.02 1.96 -7.97
CA ILE A 106 12.28 1.06 -8.86
C ILE A 106 11.80 -0.17 -8.09
N ASP A 107 12.67 -0.78 -7.29
CA ASP A 107 12.32 -1.98 -6.53
C ASP A 107 11.30 -1.68 -5.42
N LEU A 108 11.43 -0.54 -4.72
CA LEU A 108 10.45 -0.11 -3.72
C LEU A 108 9.08 0.20 -4.33
N ILE A 109 9.04 0.90 -5.47
CA ILE A 109 7.78 1.17 -6.19
C ILE A 109 7.13 -0.13 -6.69
N ARG A 110 7.92 -1.11 -7.16
CA ARG A 110 7.38 -2.42 -7.57
C ARG A 110 6.66 -3.12 -6.41
N TRP A 111 7.20 -3.05 -5.20
CA TRP A 111 6.55 -3.64 -4.03
C TRP A 111 5.34 -2.84 -3.55
N ALA A 112 5.41 -1.51 -3.62
CA ALA A 112 4.26 -0.65 -3.37
C ALA A 112 3.10 -1.00 -4.31
N MET A 113 3.36 -1.12 -5.62
CA MET A 113 2.36 -1.58 -6.59
C MET A 113 1.72 -2.91 -6.19
N LYS A 114 2.54 -3.89 -5.77
CA LYS A 114 2.02 -5.19 -5.34
C LYS A 114 1.19 -5.10 -4.06
N ALA A 115 1.55 -4.21 -3.14
CA ALA A 115 0.75 -3.94 -1.94
C ALA A 115 -0.60 -3.34 -2.31
N GLU A 116 -0.64 -2.32 -3.18
CA GLU A 116 -1.87 -1.68 -3.67
C GLU A 116 -2.79 -2.66 -4.40
N GLU A 117 -2.24 -3.50 -5.26
CA GLU A 117 -2.99 -4.53 -5.98
C GLU A 117 -3.67 -5.51 -5.01
N ILE A 118 -2.93 -5.99 -4.00
CA ILE A 118 -3.47 -6.92 -3.00
C ILE A 118 -4.46 -6.22 -2.07
N ALA A 119 -4.23 -4.94 -1.71
CA ALA A 119 -5.16 -4.15 -0.91
C ALA A 119 -6.50 -3.96 -1.64
N ALA A 120 -6.48 -3.69 -2.94
CA ALA A 120 -7.68 -3.63 -3.75
C ALA A 120 -8.48 -4.94 -3.72
N GLU A 121 -7.81 -6.08 -3.90
CA GLU A 121 -8.45 -7.40 -3.81
C GLU A 121 -8.97 -7.70 -2.41
N PHE A 122 -8.23 -7.30 -1.39
CA PHE A 122 -8.60 -7.47 0.01
C PHE A 122 -9.91 -6.74 0.33
N TYR A 123 -10.06 -5.49 -0.12
CA TYR A 123 -11.28 -4.74 0.09
C TYR A 123 -12.48 -5.35 -0.66
N LEU A 124 -12.29 -5.87 -1.86
CA LEU A 124 -13.36 -6.58 -2.58
C LEU A 124 -13.79 -7.84 -1.85
N LYS A 125 -12.86 -8.60 -1.27
CA LYS A 125 -13.23 -9.77 -0.45
C LYS A 125 -13.93 -9.36 0.85
N LEU A 126 -13.51 -8.26 1.49
CA LEU A 126 -14.20 -7.73 2.66
C LEU A 126 -15.64 -7.31 2.35
N GLU A 127 -15.89 -6.78 1.15
CA GLU A 127 -17.23 -6.44 0.68
C GLU A 127 -18.18 -7.64 0.76
N GLU A 128 -17.71 -8.84 0.38
CA GLU A 128 -18.50 -10.07 0.41
C GLU A 128 -18.86 -10.51 1.84
N MET A 129 -18.09 -10.07 2.84
CA MET A 129 -18.26 -10.43 4.25
C MET A 129 -19.19 -9.47 5.01
N VAL A 130 -19.40 -8.26 4.50
CA VAL A 130 -20.30 -7.26 5.12
C VAL A 130 -21.72 -7.35 4.54
N LYS A 131 -22.73 -7.15 5.39
CA LYS A 131 -24.15 -7.32 4.97
C LYS A 131 -24.75 -6.01 4.46
N GLU A 132 -24.43 -4.90 5.11
CA GLU A 132 -25.07 -3.62 4.87
C GLU A 132 -24.51 -2.94 3.62
N GLU A 133 -25.40 -2.50 2.73
CA GLU A 133 -25.03 -1.90 1.44
C GLU A 133 -24.17 -0.64 1.56
N GLU A 134 -24.31 0.11 2.66
CA GLU A 134 -23.43 1.26 2.94
C GLU A 134 -21.97 0.82 3.15
N LYS A 135 -21.75 -0.25 3.92
CA LYS A 135 -20.41 -0.80 4.19
C LYS A 135 -19.82 -1.43 2.94
N LYS A 136 -20.63 -2.15 2.15
CA LYS A 136 -20.21 -2.67 0.85
C LYS A 136 -19.76 -1.55 -0.09
N ARG A 137 -20.51 -0.45 -0.16
CA ARG A 137 -20.10 0.73 -0.95
C ARG A 137 -18.76 1.29 -0.49
N LEU A 138 -18.51 1.35 0.82
CA LEU A 138 -17.22 1.79 1.35
C LEU A 138 -16.09 0.83 0.95
N MET A 139 -16.29 -0.49 1.04
CA MET A 139 -15.27 -1.45 0.61
C MET A 139 -14.95 -1.34 -0.90
N ARG A 140 -15.97 -1.22 -1.75
CA ARG A 140 -15.77 -0.98 -3.19
C ARG A 140 -15.04 0.33 -3.47
N TYR A 141 -15.39 1.38 -2.74
CA TYR A 141 -14.72 2.67 -2.86
C TYR A 141 -13.23 2.55 -2.54
N LEU A 142 -12.87 1.93 -1.41
CA LEU A 142 -11.46 1.70 -1.06
C LEU A 142 -10.75 0.85 -2.12
N ALA A 143 -11.38 -0.24 -2.58
CA ALA A 143 -10.80 -1.07 -3.63
C ALA A 143 -10.51 -0.31 -4.94
N ASP A 144 -11.40 0.60 -5.33
CA ASP A 144 -11.21 1.43 -6.51
C ASP A 144 -10.12 2.50 -6.31
N MET A 145 -9.98 3.03 -5.09
CA MET A 145 -8.89 3.95 -4.72
C MET A 145 -7.53 3.24 -4.81
N GLU A 146 -7.37 2.05 -4.21
CA GLU A 146 -6.10 1.30 -4.25
C GLU A 146 -5.73 0.89 -5.68
N ARG A 147 -6.70 0.56 -6.53
CA ARG A 147 -6.46 0.38 -7.97
C ARG A 147 -5.92 1.66 -8.62
N GLY A 148 -6.47 2.82 -8.26
CA GLY A 148 -5.97 4.11 -8.70
C GLY A 148 -4.53 4.37 -8.26
N HIS A 149 -4.19 4.01 -7.02
CA HIS A 149 -2.83 4.08 -6.48
C HIS A 149 -1.88 3.17 -7.26
N TYR A 150 -2.28 1.92 -7.51
CA TYR A 150 -1.54 0.98 -8.35
C TYR A 150 -1.20 1.56 -9.73
N TYR A 151 -2.18 2.14 -10.43
CA TYR A 151 -1.93 2.71 -11.76
C TYR A 151 -1.04 3.96 -11.71
N THR A 152 -1.17 4.77 -10.66
CA THR A 152 -0.28 5.91 -10.40
C THR A 152 1.16 5.43 -10.24
N LEU A 153 1.39 4.45 -9.36
CA LEU A 153 2.72 3.88 -9.12
C LEU A 153 3.27 3.19 -10.36
N ARG A 154 2.42 2.48 -11.12
CA ARG A 154 2.82 1.83 -12.37
C ARG A 154 3.35 2.82 -13.40
N ALA A 155 2.68 3.97 -13.55
CA ALA A 155 3.15 5.01 -14.47
C ALA A 155 4.55 5.52 -14.07
N GLU A 156 4.79 5.76 -12.78
CA GLU A 156 6.11 6.16 -12.29
C GLU A 156 7.16 5.05 -12.47
N TYR A 157 6.79 3.80 -12.22
CA TYR A 157 7.64 2.64 -12.42
C TYR A 157 8.11 2.54 -13.87
N GLU A 158 7.20 2.67 -14.84
CA GLU A 158 7.51 2.63 -16.27
C GLU A 158 8.42 3.80 -16.68
N LEU A 159 8.20 5.00 -16.15
CA LEU A 159 9.07 6.16 -16.39
C LEU A 159 10.49 5.95 -15.84
N LEU A 160 10.62 5.43 -14.62
CA LEU A 160 11.92 5.16 -13.99
C LEU A 160 12.70 4.06 -14.74
N LEU A 161 12.03 2.98 -15.15
CA LEU A 161 12.66 1.94 -15.97
C LEU A 161 13.20 2.48 -17.29
N ASN A 162 12.40 3.30 -17.98
CA ASN A 162 12.82 3.92 -19.22
C ASN A 162 14.04 4.82 -19.01
N TRP A 163 14.02 5.67 -17.98
CA TRP A 163 15.12 6.57 -17.66
C TRP A 163 16.42 5.81 -17.32
N GLU A 164 16.32 4.75 -16.51
CA GLU A 164 17.47 3.89 -16.15
C GLU A 164 18.06 3.23 -17.41
N MET A 165 17.23 2.69 -18.29
CA MET A 165 17.66 2.10 -19.56
C MET A 165 18.38 3.13 -20.46
N TYR A 166 17.82 4.34 -20.60
CA TYR A 166 18.47 5.41 -21.37
C TYR A 166 19.81 5.83 -20.77
N SER A 167 19.90 5.97 -19.44
CA SER A 167 21.15 6.31 -18.76
C SER A 167 22.23 5.26 -19.03
N GLN A 168 21.90 3.97 -18.90
CA GLN A 168 22.82 2.88 -19.19
C GLN A 168 23.33 2.91 -20.63
N MET A 169 22.45 3.12 -21.62
CA MET A 169 22.85 3.23 -23.02
C MET A 169 23.80 4.41 -23.28
N MET A 170 23.57 5.56 -22.63
CA MET A 170 24.43 6.76 -22.77
C MET A 170 25.80 6.58 -22.11
N HIS A 171 25.90 5.79 -21.05
CA HIS A 171 27.16 5.44 -20.39
C HIS A 171 27.92 4.30 -21.10
N ILE A 172 27.31 3.64 -22.10
CA ILE A 172 27.89 2.60 -22.95
C ILE A 172 28.25 3.15 -24.35
N GLY A 173 28.26 4.49 -24.53
CA GLY A 173 28.80 5.15 -25.73
C GLY A 173 30.33 4.92 -25.88
N PRO A 174 30.85 4.92 -27.12
CA PRO A 174 32.12 4.27 -27.50
C PRO A 174 33.38 4.78 -26.80
#